data_AF-A0A9P6CHJ2-F1
#
_entry.id   AF-A0A9P6CHJ2-F1
#
_cell.length_a   1.000
_cell.length_b   1.000
_cell.length_c   1.000
_cell.angle_alpha   90.00
_cell.angle_beta   90.00
_cell.angle_gamma   90.00
#
_symmetry.space_group_name_H-M   'P 1'
#
loop_
_entity.id
_entity.type
_entity.pdbx_description
1 polymer ?
#
loop_
_entity_poly.entity_id
_entity_poly.type
_entity_poly.pdbx_seq_one_letter_code
_entity_poly.pdbx_strand_id
1 'polypeptide(L)'
;MHLLDAQVLDVFASLAISAVPVLDLNTRAGDNAAGVNAPSFTMNEDHTRSSVYQRLLDVQKAKSGQLQFSLNTLATKVLTCEGEGGRPKAYGVTIAPGASLPIASTFTGKAELDLKNITVRREVIISAGTFQSPQLLSGIGDTEQLSAHGIDTVVNLPGVGANLQDHDEVCVIWRMKSNYSLFNGCTFGSDPTQDPCLNYWENIGHSNLYAFGTSFDAITTKSSPDLSAPNVLTYFAPAFFRGFFRGESSKQTLYSQQLICIIFYLDRVCTRDRG
;
A
#
# COMPACT_ATOMS: atom_id res chain seq x y z
N MET A 1 27.40 17.59 -4.80
CA MET A 1 27.17 16.16 -4.51
C MET A 1 26.85 15.49 -5.84
N HIS A 2 27.81 14.79 -6.45
CA HIS A 2 27.55 14.00 -7.66
C HIS A 2 26.80 12.74 -7.23
N LEU A 3 25.49 12.73 -7.45
CA LEU A 3 24.55 11.76 -6.85
C LEU A 3 24.49 10.40 -7.55
N LEU A 4 25.17 10.27 -8.68
CA LEU A 4 25.42 9.02 -9.37
C LEU A 4 26.94 8.87 -9.46
N ASP A 5 27.54 8.35 -8.39
CA ASP A 5 28.93 7.93 -8.50
C ASP A 5 29.03 6.64 -9.34
N ALA A 6 30.25 6.27 -9.71
CA ALA A 6 30.49 5.07 -10.50
C ALA A 6 29.90 3.79 -9.85
N GLN A 7 29.70 3.75 -8.54
CA GLN A 7 29.17 2.56 -7.85
C GLN A 7 27.67 2.38 -8.10
N VAL A 8 26.90 3.47 -8.04
CA VAL A 8 25.47 3.42 -8.37
C VAL A 8 25.29 3.05 -9.84
N LEU A 9 26.09 3.67 -10.72
CA LEU A 9 26.11 3.34 -12.15
C LEU A 9 26.57 1.90 -12.42
N ASP A 10 27.54 1.37 -11.67
CA ASP A 10 28.01 -0.02 -11.79
C ASP A 10 26.93 -1.02 -11.32
N VAL A 11 26.17 -0.72 -10.26
CA VAL A 11 25.03 -1.56 -9.87
C VAL A 11 23.98 -1.56 -10.96
N PHE A 12 23.60 -0.39 -11.46
CA PHE A 12 22.69 -0.30 -12.61
C PHE A 12 23.24 -1.02 -13.84
N ALA A 13 24.54 -0.90 -14.16
CA ALA A 13 25.16 -1.56 -15.30
C ALA A 13 25.25 -3.09 -15.11
N SER A 14 25.46 -3.56 -13.88
CA SER A 14 25.52 -4.99 -13.54
C SER A 14 24.14 -5.66 -13.51
N LEU A 15 23.09 -4.90 -13.21
CA LEU A 15 21.69 -5.32 -13.25
C LEU A 15 21.04 -5.06 -14.62
N ALA A 16 21.57 -4.11 -15.37
CA ALA A 16 21.15 -3.81 -16.73
C ALA A 16 21.62 -4.92 -17.66
N ILE A 17 20.67 -5.77 -18.02
CA ILE A 17 20.75 -6.50 -19.28
C ILE A 17 20.68 -5.41 -20.36
N SER A 18 21.83 -4.98 -20.87
CA SER A 18 22.04 -3.82 -21.76
C SER A 18 21.34 -3.90 -23.13
N ALA A 19 20.41 -4.85 -23.30
CA ALA A 19 19.63 -5.11 -24.51
C ALA A 19 18.11 -5.21 -24.25
N VAL A 20 17.63 -5.00 -23.02
CA VAL A 20 16.20 -5.07 -22.69
C VAL A 20 15.63 -3.64 -22.62
N PRO A 21 14.57 -3.29 -23.37
CA PRO A 21 13.95 -1.97 -23.27
C PRO A 21 13.43 -1.76 -21.85
N VAL A 22 13.81 -0.65 -21.23
CA VAL A 22 13.26 -0.21 -19.94
C VAL A 22 11.84 0.29 -20.21
N LEU A 23 10.86 -0.53 -19.85
CA LEU A 23 9.44 -0.20 -19.95
C LEU A 23 8.92 0.29 -18.61
N ASP A 24 7.85 1.09 -18.66
CA ASP A 24 7.10 1.46 -17.46
C ASP A 24 6.17 0.30 -17.07
N LEU A 25 6.33 -0.19 -15.83
CA LEU A 25 5.49 -1.24 -15.22
C LEU A 25 3.99 -0.94 -15.29
N ASN A 26 3.61 0.34 -15.31
CA ASN A 26 2.20 0.77 -15.36
C ASN A 26 1.67 0.94 -16.79
N THR A 27 2.52 0.77 -17.81
CA THR A 27 2.08 0.85 -19.19
C THR A 27 1.20 -0.36 -19.49
N ARG A 28 0.00 -0.13 -20.04
CA ARG A 28 -0.90 -1.18 -20.54
C ARG A 28 -0.31 -1.84 -21.77
N ALA A 29 0.72 -2.65 -21.61
CA ALA A 29 1.17 -3.55 -22.65
C ALA A 29 0.62 -4.94 -22.32
N GLY A 30 -0.39 -5.36 -23.06
CA GLY A 30 -0.92 -6.73 -23.03
C GLY A 30 0.01 -7.73 -23.73
N ASP A 31 1.33 -7.58 -23.61
CA ASP A 31 2.31 -8.22 -24.49
C ASP A 31 3.11 -9.36 -23.84
N ASN A 32 2.77 -9.77 -22.61
CA ASN A 32 3.52 -10.79 -21.86
C ASN A 32 5.02 -10.45 -21.72
N ALA A 33 5.40 -9.18 -21.81
CA ALA A 33 6.79 -8.77 -21.73
C ALA A 33 7.41 -9.19 -20.39
N ALA A 34 8.51 -9.93 -20.47
CA ALA A 34 9.42 -10.18 -19.37
C ALA A 34 10.65 -9.28 -19.56
N GLY A 35 11.15 -8.68 -18.49
CA GLY A 35 12.26 -7.74 -18.63
C GLY A 35 12.47 -6.83 -17.43
N VAL A 36 13.44 -5.93 -17.59
CA VAL A 36 13.80 -4.90 -16.62
C VAL A 36 12.92 -3.69 -16.85
N ASN A 37 12.36 -3.16 -15.76
CA ASN A 37 11.48 -2.01 -15.76
C ASN A 37 11.95 -1.02 -14.70
N ALA A 38 11.85 0.26 -15.01
CA ALA A 38 11.96 1.30 -13.99
C ALA A 38 10.58 1.45 -13.34
N PRO A 39 10.45 1.23 -12.02
CA PRO A 39 9.19 1.48 -11.33
C PRO A 39 8.87 2.97 -11.38
N SER A 40 7.89 3.34 -12.20
CA SER A 40 7.33 4.68 -12.18
C SER A 40 6.28 4.76 -11.07
N PHE A 41 6.37 5.80 -10.25
CA PHE A 41 5.27 6.15 -9.36
C PHE A 41 4.37 7.10 -10.12
N THR A 42 3.06 6.89 -10.04
CA THR A 42 2.10 7.76 -10.74
C THR A 42 2.28 9.18 -10.23
N MET A 43 2.82 10.03 -11.10
CA MET A 43 2.98 11.46 -10.87
C MET A 43 2.09 12.20 -11.86
N ASN A 44 1.49 13.30 -11.41
CA ASN A 44 0.75 14.19 -12.27
C ASN A 44 1.72 14.99 -13.18
N GLU A 45 1.19 15.78 -14.11
CA GLU A 45 1.96 16.62 -15.04
C GLU A 45 2.89 17.63 -14.33
N ASP A 46 2.63 17.92 -13.05
CA ASP A 46 3.43 18.78 -12.18
C ASP A 46 4.47 18.02 -11.33
N HIS A 47 4.70 16.73 -11.62
CA HIS A 47 5.60 15.83 -10.91
C HIS A 47 5.23 15.60 -9.42
N THR A 48 3.97 15.84 -9.04
CA THR A 48 3.45 15.50 -7.71
C THR A 48 2.82 14.13 -7.69
N ARG A 49 2.79 13.47 -6.53
CA ARG A 49 2.14 12.16 -6.35
C ARG A 49 0.65 12.23 -6.76
N SER A 50 0.26 11.42 -7.73
CA SER A 50 -1.15 11.18 -8.04
C SER A 50 -1.76 10.32 -6.92
N SER A 51 -2.67 10.89 -6.15
CA SER A 51 -3.34 10.18 -5.05
C SER A 51 -4.85 10.38 -5.07
N VAL A 52 -5.57 9.34 -4.63
CA VAL A 52 -7.02 9.43 -4.41
C VAL A 52 -7.34 10.54 -3.40
N TYR A 53 -6.48 10.75 -2.40
CA TYR A 53 -6.61 11.84 -1.44
C TYR A 53 -6.65 13.21 -2.11
N GLN A 54 -5.65 13.53 -2.95
CA GLN A 54 -5.62 14.82 -3.66
C GLN A 54 -6.85 15.00 -4.55
N ARG A 55 -7.24 13.92 -5.26
CA ARG A 55 -8.45 13.94 -6.09
C ARG A 55 -9.71 14.23 -5.26
N LEU A 56 -9.83 13.66 -4.06
CA LEU A 56 -10.96 13.90 -3.16
C LEU A 56 -10.99 15.36 -2.66
N LEU A 57 -9.84 15.96 -2.37
CA LEU A 57 -9.75 17.38 -2.02
C LEU A 57 -10.19 18.28 -3.18
N ASP A 58 -9.74 18.00 -4.40
CA ASP A 58 -10.11 18.75 -5.59
C ASP A 58 -11.63 18.67 -5.84
N VAL A 59 -12.22 17.49 -5.66
CA VAL A 59 -13.67 17.28 -5.77
C VAL A 59 -14.42 18.03 -4.67
N GLN A 60 -13.95 18.01 -3.43
CA GLN A 60 -14.57 18.75 -2.34
C GLN A 60 -14.57 20.26 -2.62
N LYS A 61 -13.45 20.80 -3.13
CA LYS A 61 -13.34 22.21 -3.52
C LYS A 61 -14.31 22.55 -4.66
N ALA A 62 -14.38 21.70 -5.69
CA ALA A 62 -15.26 21.91 -6.85
C ALA A 62 -16.76 21.71 -6.51
N LYS A 63 -17.08 20.92 -5.49
CA LYS A 63 -18.44 20.59 -5.04
C LYS A 63 -18.66 20.97 -3.58
N SER A 64 -18.27 22.20 -3.23
CA SER A 64 -18.35 22.71 -1.86
C SER A 64 -19.76 22.54 -1.28
N GLY A 65 -19.85 21.99 -0.06
CA GLY A 65 -21.09 21.69 0.64
C GLY A 65 -21.76 20.35 0.30
N GLN A 66 -21.35 19.65 -0.77
CA GLN A 66 -21.90 18.34 -1.14
C GLN A 66 -21.05 17.16 -0.65
N LEU A 67 -19.75 17.37 -0.45
CA LEU A 67 -18.81 16.38 0.07
C LEU A 67 -18.26 16.84 1.42
N GLN A 68 -18.53 16.05 2.46
CA GLN A 68 -18.02 16.28 3.81
C GLN A 68 -17.07 15.15 4.18
N PHE A 69 -15.92 15.50 4.74
CA PHE A 69 -14.98 14.53 5.29
C PHE A 69 -15.11 14.49 6.81
N SER A 70 -15.18 13.30 7.36
CA SER A 70 -15.05 13.05 8.79
C SER A 70 -13.79 12.23 8.99
N LEU A 71 -12.68 12.92 9.24
CA LEU A 71 -11.38 12.30 9.54
C LEU A 71 -11.34 11.87 11.01
N ASN A 72 -10.38 11.02 11.37
CA ASN A 72 -10.20 10.51 12.74
C ASN A 72 -11.51 9.96 13.33
N THR A 73 -12.28 9.25 12.50
CA THR A 73 -13.60 8.74 12.85
C THR A 73 -13.68 7.30 12.38
N LEU A 74 -13.77 6.38 13.34
CA LEU A 74 -13.85 4.96 13.05
C LEU A 74 -15.31 4.58 12.78
N ALA A 75 -15.60 4.09 11.58
CA ALA A 75 -16.85 3.37 11.33
C ALA A 75 -16.78 2.02 12.05
N THR A 76 -17.85 1.61 12.71
CA THR A 76 -17.87 0.39 13.54
C THR A 76 -18.91 -0.63 13.09
N LYS A 77 -20.06 -0.16 12.60
CA LYS A 77 -21.16 -1.05 12.17
C LYS A 77 -22.06 -0.37 11.16
N VAL A 78 -22.48 -1.10 10.13
CA VAL A 78 -23.58 -0.67 9.26
C VAL A 78 -24.92 -0.94 9.94
N LEU A 79 -25.79 0.06 9.97
CA LEU A 79 -27.12 -0.04 10.54
C LEU A 79 -28.11 -0.53 9.47
N THR A 80 -28.81 -1.62 9.78
CA THR A 80 -29.76 -2.27 8.86
C THR A 80 -31.15 -2.37 9.48
N CYS A 81 -32.16 -2.28 8.64
CA CYS A 81 -33.56 -2.55 8.98
C CYS A 81 -34.18 -3.50 7.95
N GLU A 82 -35.39 -3.96 8.23
CA GLU A 82 -36.16 -4.75 7.25
C GLU A 82 -36.52 -3.88 6.04
N GLY A 83 -36.15 -4.34 4.85
CA GLY A 83 -36.48 -3.71 3.58
C GLY A 83 -37.54 -4.51 2.80
N GLU A 84 -37.78 -4.09 1.56
CA GLU A 84 -38.74 -4.75 0.69
C GLU A 84 -38.32 -6.19 0.34
N GLY A 85 -39.30 -7.11 0.34
CA GLY A 85 -39.07 -8.50 -0.03
C GLY A 85 -38.15 -9.26 0.92
N GLY A 86 -38.07 -8.86 2.19
CA GLY A 86 -37.24 -9.52 3.20
C GLY A 86 -35.74 -9.25 3.04
N ARG A 87 -35.33 -8.32 2.17
CA ARG A 87 -33.93 -7.92 2.02
C ARG A 87 -33.59 -6.84 3.04
N PRO A 88 -32.45 -6.94 3.75
CA PRO A 88 -32.05 -5.89 4.68
C PRO A 88 -31.75 -4.59 3.92
N LYS A 89 -32.20 -3.47 4.47
CA LYS A 89 -31.92 -2.13 3.97
C LYS A 89 -30.94 -1.43 4.91
N ALA A 90 -29.80 -1.00 4.37
CA ALA A 90 -28.89 -0.14 5.12
C ALA A 90 -29.49 1.28 5.24
N TYR A 91 -29.54 1.81 6.45
CA TYR A 91 -30.10 3.15 6.70
C TYR A 91 -29.14 4.07 7.44
N GLY A 92 -27.95 3.59 7.82
CA GLY A 92 -26.97 4.39 8.53
C GLY A 92 -25.70 3.62 8.88
N VAL A 93 -24.83 4.29 9.63
CA VAL A 93 -23.57 3.75 10.13
C VAL A 93 -23.36 4.23 11.57
N THR A 94 -22.92 3.34 12.45
CA THR A 94 -22.39 3.69 13.76
C THR A 94 -20.91 4.07 13.62
N ILE A 95 -20.56 5.22 14.15
CA ILE A 95 -19.21 5.79 14.11
C ILE A 95 -18.70 6.08 15.52
N ALA A 96 -17.39 6.19 15.67
CA ALA A 96 -16.71 6.66 16.87
C ALA A 96 -15.81 7.85 16.49
N PRO A 97 -16.27 9.10 16.64
CA PRO A 97 -15.45 10.28 16.40
C PRO A 97 -14.28 10.35 17.37
N GLY A 98 -13.11 10.80 16.90
CA GLY A 98 -11.89 10.84 17.69
C GLY A 98 -11.21 9.47 17.87
N ALA A 99 -11.90 8.38 17.54
CA ALA A 99 -11.30 7.07 17.45
C ALA A 99 -10.68 6.89 16.06
N SER A 100 -9.39 6.61 16.04
CA SER A 100 -8.67 6.07 14.89
C SER A 100 -8.15 4.69 15.25
N LEU A 101 -7.85 3.86 14.24
CA LEU A 101 -7.10 2.64 14.50
C LEU A 101 -5.79 3.06 15.20
N PRO A 102 -5.51 2.53 16.39
CA PRO A 102 -4.31 2.90 17.12
C PRO A 102 -3.10 2.57 16.26
N ILE A 103 -2.22 3.55 16.08
CA ILE A 103 -0.90 3.27 15.53
C ILE A 103 -0.27 2.26 16.49
N ALA A 104 0.36 1.20 15.97
CA ALA A 104 1.01 0.19 16.81
C ALA A 104 2.01 0.81 17.83
N SER A 105 2.43 2.06 17.58
CA SER A 105 3.26 2.84 18.48
C SER A 105 2.57 3.29 19.78
N THR A 106 1.27 3.55 19.74
CA THR A 106 0.47 4.22 20.79
C THR A 106 -0.67 3.36 21.34
N PHE A 107 -0.74 2.08 20.97
CA PHE A 107 -1.77 1.17 21.50
C PHE A 107 -1.54 0.91 23.00
N THR A 108 -2.45 1.41 23.84
CA THR A 108 -2.43 1.25 25.30
C THR A 108 -3.46 0.22 25.80
N GLY A 109 -4.09 -0.53 24.89
CA GLY A 109 -5.16 -1.47 25.18
C GLY A 109 -6.50 -1.05 24.60
N LYS A 110 -7.57 -1.77 24.98
CA LYS A 110 -8.93 -1.43 24.57
C LYS A 110 -9.37 -0.12 25.23
N ALA A 111 -9.88 0.82 24.45
CA ALA A 111 -10.52 2.03 24.93
C ALA A 111 -12.04 1.94 24.72
N GLU A 112 -12.81 2.57 25.60
CA GLU A 112 -14.23 2.80 25.32
C GLU A 112 -14.37 3.81 24.18
N LEU A 113 -15.36 3.56 23.31
CA LEU A 113 -15.64 4.39 22.15
C LEU A 113 -16.89 5.24 22.40
N ASP A 114 -16.82 6.55 22.13
CA ASP A 114 -18.00 7.43 22.06
C ASP A 114 -18.77 7.15 20.76
N LEU A 115 -19.71 6.21 20.81
CA LEU A 115 -20.47 5.76 19.64
C LEU A 115 -21.60 6.73 19.28
N LYS A 116 -21.69 7.06 17.99
CA LYS A 116 -22.75 7.89 17.41
C LYS A 116 -23.31 7.25 16.16
N ASN A 117 -24.61 7.37 15.96
CA ASN A 117 -25.27 6.87 14.75
C ASN A 117 -25.48 8.01 13.76
N ILE A 118 -25.10 7.79 12.51
CA ILE A 118 -25.42 8.67 11.38
C ILE A 118 -26.39 7.93 10.47
N THR A 119 -27.50 8.57 10.13
CA THR A 119 -28.46 8.04 9.17
C THR A 119 -28.20 8.57 7.76
N VAL A 120 -28.51 7.76 6.76
CA VAL A 120 -28.40 8.11 5.35
C VAL A 120 -29.76 8.04 4.66
N ARG A 121 -29.95 8.89 3.64
CA ARG A 121 -31.21 8.94 2.89
C ARG A 121 -31.28 7.96 1.72
N ARG A 122 -30.12 7.52 1.22
CA ARG A 122 -30.03 6.71 -0.01
C ARG A 122 -29.24 5.44 0.23
N GLU A 123 -27.93 5.57 0.36
CA GLU A 123 -27.03 4.41 0.27
C GLU A 123 -25.87 4.56 1.27
N VAL A 124 -25.36 3.40 1.69
CA VAL A 124 -24.08 3.27 2.41
C VAL A 124 -23.12 2.55 1.48
N ILE A 125 -21.95 3.16 1.22
CA ILE A 125 -20.88 2.56 0.40
C ILE A 125 -19.73 2.20 1.34
N ILE A 126 -19.33 0.94 1.32
CA ILE A 126 -18.22 0.44 2.15
C ILE A 126 -16.96 0.38 1.28
N SER A 127 -15.96 1.17 1.66
CA SER A 127 -14.65 1.25 0.99
C SER A 127 -13.50 1.22 2.01
N ALA A 128 -13.62 0.39 3.04
CA ALA A 128 -12.64 0.33 4.15
C ALA A 128 -11.43 -0.59 3.86
N GLY A 129 -11.31 -1.11 2.63
CA GLY A 129 -10.25 -2.06 2.25
C GLY A 129 -10.56 -3.50 2.66
N THR A 130 -9.68 -4.43 2.27
CA THR A 130 -9.91 -5.89 2.37
C THR A 130 -10.05 -6.38 3.81
N PHE A 131 -9.32 -5.78 4.76
CA PHE A 131 -9.34 -6.21 6.16
C PHE A 131 -10.53 -5.64 6.95
N GLN A 132 -10.92 -4.39 6.70
CA GLN A 132 -11.92 -3.69 7.52
C GLN A 132 -13.32 -3.76 6.93
N SER A 133 -13.47 -3.83 5.60
CA SER A 133 -14.80 -3.92 4.97
C SER A 133 -15.61 -5.14 5.46
N PRO A 134 -15.04 -6.35 5.59
CA PRO A 134 -15.75 -7.50 6.16
C PRO A 134 -16.18 -7.29 7.62
N GLN A 135 -15.38 -6.58 8.42
CA GLN A 135 -15.69 -6.33 9.84
C GLN A 135 -16.87 -5.38 10.01
N LEU A 136 -17.02 -4.40 9.12
CA LEU A 136 -18.13 -3.44 9.10
C LEU A 136 -19.48 -4.08 8.76
N LEU A 137 -19.47 -5.27 8.14
CA LEU A 137 -20.64 -6.07 7.79
C LEU A 137 -21.13 -6.87 9.01
N SER A 138 -21.16 -6.27 10.21
CA SER A 138 -21.54 -6.96 11.43
C SER A 138 -23.00 -7.45 11.36
N GLY A 139 -23.18 -8.77 11.31
CA GLY A 139 -24.48 -9.44 11.09
C GLY A 139 -24.69 -9.93 9.64
N ILE A 140 -23.79 -9.64 8.72
CA ILE A 140 -23.78 -10.18 7.35
C ILE A 140 -22.49 -10.99 7.19
N GLY A 141 -22.60 -12.31 7.29
CA GLY A 141 -21.42 -13.19 7.36
C GLY A 141 -21.81 -14.62 7.69
N ASP A 142 -20.83 -15.45 8.01
CA ASP A 142 -21.08 -16.82 8.47
C ASP A 142 -21.84 -16.82 9.81
N THR A 143 -23.01 -17.49 9.85
CA THR A 143 -23.87 -17.50 11.05
C THR A 143 -23.18 -18.08 12.28
N GLU A 144 -22.38 -19.13 12.14
CA GLU A 144 -21.72 -19.77 13.27
C GLU A 144 -20.63 -18.86 13.84
N GLN A 145 -19.83 -18.24 12.96
CA GLN A 145 -18.82 -17.26 13.38
C GLN A 145 -19.45 -16.03 14.05
N LEU A 146 -20.53 -15.49 13.46
CA LEU A 146 -21.25 -14.34 14.04
C LEU A 146 -21.82 -14.70 15.42
N SER A 147 -22.44 -15.88 15.55
CA SER A 147 -22.99 -16.36 16.83
C SER A 147 -21.92 -16.57 17.89
N ALA A 148 -20.74 -17.10 17.53
CA ALA A 148 -19.60 -17.25 18.43
C ALA A 148 -19.08 -15.91 18.99
N HIS A 149 -19.33 -14.81 18.26
CA HIS A 149 -19.01 -13.45 18.69
C HIS A 149 -20.20 -12.70 19.32
N GLY A 150 -21.35 -13.37 19.54
CA GLY A 150 -22.55 -12.76 20.11
C GLY A 150 -23.24 -11.76 19.18
N ILE A 151 -23.08 -11.93 17.86
CA ILE A 151 -23.67 -11.07 16.83
C ILE A 151 -24.85 -11.79 16.18
N ASP A 152 -26.02 -11.16 16.20
CA ASP A 152 -27.20 -11.65 15.50
C ASP A 152 -26.98 -11.65 13.98
N THR A 153 -27.33 -12.75 13.33
CA THR A 153 -27.24 -12.86 11.87
C THR A 153 -28.44 -12.16 11.23
N VAL A 154 -28.15 -11.17 10.39
CA VAL A 154 -29.07 -10.51 9.46
C VAL A 154 -29.11 -11.24 8.12
N VAL A 155 -27.93 -11.62 7.59
CA VAL A 155 -27.79 -12.41 6.37
C VAL A 155 -26.68 -13.42 6.56
N ASN A 156 -26.98 -14.70 6.35
CA ASN A 156 -25.96 -15.74 6.31
C ASN A 156 -25.22 -15.66 4.96
N LEU A 157 -24.00 -15.13 4.98
CA LEU A 157 -23.15 -14.97 3.81
C LEU A 157 -21.71 -15.38 4.15
N PRO A 158 -21.40 -16.69 4.18
CA PRO A 158 -20.12 -17.20 4.71
C PRO A 158 -18.89 -16.79 3.88
N GLY A 159 -19.08 -16.25 2.67
CA GLY A 159 -17.99 -15.68 1.87
C GLY A 159 -17.45 -14.34 2.39
N VAL A 160 -18.15 -13.66 3.31
CA VAL A 160 -17.69 -12.39 3.87
C VAL A 160 -16.44 -12.63 4.73
N GLY A 161 -15.33 -11.98 4.36
CA GLY A 161 -14.04 -12.14 5.05
C GLY A 161 -13.24 -13.37 4.63
N ALA A 162 -13.81 -14.24 3.78
CA ALA A 162 -13.11 -15.37 3.18
C ALA A 162 -12.35 -14.98 1.91
N ASN A 163 -11.55 -15.90 1.37
CA ASN A 163 -10.83 -15.74 0.11
C ASN A 163 -9.91 -14.51 0.08
N LEU A 164 -9.21 -14.25 1.19
CA LEU A 164 -8.13 -13.25 1.23
C LEU A 164 -7.05 -13.68 0.24
N GLN A 165 -6.67 -12.74 -0.63
CA GLN A 165 -5.60 -12.90 -1.59
C GLN A 165 -4.64 -11.74 -1.43
N ASP A 166 -3.37 -12.04 -1.57
CA ASP A 166 -2.27 -11.09 -1.60
C ASP A 166 -1.20 -11.64 -2.54
N HIS A 167 -0.15 -10.86 -2.79
CA HIS A 167 1.05 -11.40 -3.42
C HIS A 167 2.00 -11.92 -2.33
N ASP A 168 2.40 -13.18 -2.45
CA ASP A 168 3.41 -13.73 -1.56
C ASP A 168 4.75 -13.04 -1.79
N GLU A 169 5.33 -12.50 -0.73
CA GLU A 169 6.58 -11.75 -0.75
C GLU A 169 7.70 -12.54 -0.08
N VAL A 170 8.85 -12.65 -0.75
CA VAL A 170 10.08 -13.18 -0.18
C VAL A 170 11.17 -12.12 -0.27
N CYS A 171 11.75 -11.79 0.88
CA CYS A 171 12.86 -10.86 0.99
C CYS A 171 14.20 -11.62 1.07
N VAL A 172 15.12 -11.32 0.16
CA VAL A 172 16.51 -11.80 0.16
C VAL A 172 17.45 -10.62 0.36
N ILE A 173 18.39 -10.76 1.30
CA ILE A 173 19.31 -9.68 1.66
C ILE A 173 20.74 -10.13 1.40
N TRP A 174 21.49 -9.36 0.62
CA TRP A 174 22.92 -9.57 0.42
C TRP A 174 23.74 -8.47 1.07
N ARG A 175 24.90 -8.88 1.59
CA ARG A 175 25.96 -7.95 1.99
C ARG A 175 26.87 -7.72 0.79
N MET A 176 26.96 -6.47 0.38
CA MET A 176 27.84 -5.99 -0.68
C MET A 176 29.28 -5.88 -0.16
N LYS A 177 30.26 -5.86 -1.09
CA LYS A 177 31.68 -5.74 -0.75
C LYS A 177 32.08 -4.34 -0.27
N SER A 178 31.25 -3.33 -0.55
CA SER A 178 31.46 -1.93 -0.20
C SER A 178 30.15 -1.27 0.19
N ASN A 179 30.24 -0.18 0.94
CA ASN A 179 29.09 0.66 1.29
C ASN A 179 28.61 1.46 0.08
N TYR A 180 27.30 1.62 -0.07
CA TYR A 180 26.67 2.58 -0.96
C TYR A 180 26.93 4.01 -0.48
N SER A 181 27.51 4.84 -1.34
CA SER A 181 27.65 6.28 -1.11
C SER A 181 26.30 7.01 -1.09
N LEU A 182 25.26 6.40 -1.67
CA LEU A 182 23.91 6.96 -1.82
C LEU A 182 23.30 7.47 -0.52
N PHE A 183 23.61 6.83 0.61
CA PHE A 183 23.04 7.16 1.92
C PHE A 183 23.88 8.13 2.74
N ASN A 184 25.05 8.53 2.23
CA ASN A 184 25.98 9.33 3.01
C ASN A 184 25.36 10.67 3.41
N GLY A 185 25.25 10.89 4.72
CA GLY A 185 24.73 12.13 5.28
C GLY A 185 23.21 12.26 5.31
N CYS A 186 22.44 11.27 4.84
CA CYS A 186 20.98 11.27 4.98
C CYS A 186 20.55 10.61 6.29
N THR A 187 19.45 11.06 6.89
CA THR A 187 18.90 10.48 8.15
C THR A 187 17.49 9.92 8.01
N PHE A 188 16.94 9.94 6.80
CA PHE A 188 15.62 9.42 6.42
C PHE A 188 14.47 10.00 7.26
N GLY A 189 14.56 11.28 7.60
CA GLY A 189 13.53 11.99 8.34
C GLY A 189 13.30 11.46 9.76
N SER A 190 14.29 10.78 10.37
CA SER A 190 14.21 10.41 11.80
C SER A 190 14.01 11.64 12.68
N ASP A 191 14.65 12.76 12.30
CA ASP A 191 14.27 14.12 12.64
C ASP A 191 14.28 14.92 11.34
N PRO A 192 13.10 15.26 10.77
CA PRO A 192 13.00 15.98 9.51
C PRO A 192 13.76 17.32 9.51
N THR A 193 13.90 17.96 10.67
CA THR A 193 14.57 19.26 10.78
C THR A 193 16.09 19.16 10.71
N GLN A 194 16.63 17.96 10.93
CA GLN A 194 18.07 17.68 10.96
C GLN A 194 18.51 16.78 9.80
N ASP A 195 17.62 16.46 8.85
CA ASP A 195 17.96 15.64 7.70
C ASP A 195 18.53 16.52 6.56
N PRO A 196 19.85 16.45 6.27
CA PRO A 196 20.47 17.27 5.23
C PRO A 196 19.94 16.93 3.83
N CYS A 197 19.57 15.67 3.59
CA CYS A 197 19.03 15.23 2.31
C CYS A 197 17.59 15.70 2.14
N LEU A 198 16.76 15.64 3.18
CA LEU A 198 15.40 16.21 3.11
C LEU A 198 15.46 17.72 2.91
N ASN A 199 16.31 18.44 3.66
CA ASN A 199 16.46 19.89 3.50
C ASN A 199 16.95 20.28 2.09
N TYR A 200 17.87 19.51 1.49
CA TYR A 200 18.27 19.73 0.10
C TYR A 200 17.09 19.55 -0.86
N TRP A 201 16.30 18.49 -0.67
CA TRP A 201 15.12 18.21 -1.49
C TRP A 201 14.10 19.35 -1.41
N GLU A 202 13.78 19.81 -0.19
CA GLU A 202 12.75 20.84 0.02
C GLU A 202 13.20 22.25 -0.42
N ASN A 203 14.48 22.59 -0.24
CA ASN A 203 14.93 23.99 -0.33
C ASN A 203 15.96 24.29 -1.42
N ILE A 204 16.60 23.28 -2.02
CA ILE A 204 17.71 23.48 -2.98
C ILE A 204 17.39 22.87 -4.34
N GLY A 205 17.02 21.59 -4.39
CA GLY A 205 16.74 20.92 -5.64
C GLY A 205 16.33 19.46 -5.47
N HIS A 206 15.67 18.92 -6.49
CA HIS A 206 15.02 17.61 -6.44
C HIS A 206 15.89 16.49 -7.05
N SER A 207 17.21 16.54 -6.87
CA SER A 207 18.15 15.64 -7.55
C SER A 207 18.89 14.66 -6.64
N ASN A 208 18.36 14.39 -5.43
CA ASN A 208 18.99 13.52 -4.43
C ASN A 208 18.19 12.24 -4.15
N LEU A 209 18.52 11.50 -3.06
CA LEU A 209 17.86 10.25 -2.69
C LEU A 209 16.32 10.35 -2.56
N TYR A 210 15.78 11.51 -2.19
CA TYR A 210 14.33 11.74 -2.11
C TYR A 210 13.66 11.84 -3.50
N ALA A 211 14.45 11.98 -4.58
CA ALA A 211 13.99 11.88 -5.96
C ALA A 211 13.72 10.44 -6.39
N PHE A 212 14.39 9.49 -5.74
CA PHE A 212 14.32 8.09 -6.11
C PHE A 212 13.20 7.39 -5.34
N GLY A 213 12.51 6.48 -6.03
CA GLY A 213 11.63 5.53 -5.38
C GLY A 213 12.39 4.54 -4.49
N THR A 214 11.64 3.78 -3.71
CA THR A 214 12.22 2.77 -2.81
C THR A 214 12.95 1.65 -3.55
N SER A 215 12.64 1.41 -4.83
CA SER A 215 13.29 0.42 -5.69
C SER A 215 13.98 1.07 -6.89
N PHE A 216 15.14 0.54 -7.26
CA PHE A 216 15.93 0.98 -8.41
C PHE A 216 15.40 0.41 -9.71
N ASP A 217 15.19 -0.89 -9.72
CA ASP A 217 14.74 -1.65 -10.87
C ASP A 217 13.75 -2.71 -10.41
N ALA A 218 12.91 -3.12 -11.35
CA ALA A 218 12.00 -4.22 -11.21
C ALA A 218 12.15 -5.19 -12.38
N ILE A 219 12.23 -6.48 -12.10
CA ILE A 219 12.31 -7.53 -13.10
C ILE A 219 11.03 -8.35 -13.07
N THR A 220 10.34 -8.39 -14.20
CA THR A 220 9.15 -9.23 -14.39
C THR A 220 9.54 -10.49 -15.14
N THR A 221 9.34 -11.67 -14.54
CA THR A 221 9.72 -12.97 -15.10
C THR A 221 8.64 -14.02 -14.94
N LYS A 222 8.80 -15.14 -15.63
CA LYS A 222 8.02 -16.35 -15.42
C LYS A 222 8.76 -17.23 -14.41
N SER A 223 8.03 -17.80 -13.46
CA SER A 223 8.55 -18.85 -12.55
C SER A 223 8.84 -20.17 -13.26
N SER A 224 8.19 -20.43 -14.41
CA SER A 224 8.42 -21.59 -15.28
C SER A 224 8.31 -21.19 -16.76
N PRO A 225 9.11 -21.78 -17.67
CA PRO A 225 9.02 -21.51 -19.10
C PRO A 225 7.63 -21.83 -19.71
N ASP A 226 6.89 -22.78 -19.12
CA ASP A 226 5.60 -23.25 -19.63
C ASP A 226 4.44 -22.28 -19.39
N LEU A 227 4.64 -21.26 -18.54
CA LEU A 227 3.60 -20.27 -18.25
C LEU A 227 3.36 -19.39 -19.47
N SER A 228 2.08 -19.13 -19.76
CA SER A 228 1.70 -18.25 -20.88
C SER A 228 2.18 -16.82 -20.69
N ALA A 229 2.46 -16.40 -19.45
CA ALA A 229 2.82 -15.03 -19.15
C ALA A 229 3.54 -14.88 -17.80
N PRO A 230 4.26 -13.77 -17.56
CA PRO A 230 5.01 -13.54 -16.32
C PRO A 230 4.14 -13.53 -15.07
N ASN A 231 4.71 -14.03 -13.97
CA ASN A 231 4.06 -14.17 -12.67
C ASN A 231 5.01 -13.97 -11.48
N VAL A 232 6.22 -13.47 -11.72
CA VAL A 232 7.19 -13.12 -10.68
C VAL A 232 7.63 -11.69 -10.92
N LEU A 233 7.59 -10.88 -9.87
CA LEU A 233 8.06 -9.49 -9.89
C LEU A 233 9.14 -9.32 -8.84
N THR A 234 10.34 -8.95 -9.27
CA THR A 234 11.51 -8.83 -8.40
C THR A 234 11.94 -7.38 -8.34
N TYR A 235 11.98 -6.79 -7.15
CA TYR A 235 12.51 -5.44 -6.93
C TYR A 235 13.90 -5.49 -6.32
N PHE A 236 14.75 -4.55 -6.72
CA PHE A 236 16.05 -4.35 -6.10
C PHE A 236 16.10 -2.97 -5.47
N ALA A 237 16.62 -2.92 -4.24
CA ALA A 237 16.83 -1.68 -3.54
C ALA A 237 18.08 -1.77 -2.66
N PRO A 238 18.80 -0.66 -2.43
CA PRO A 238 19.75 -0.62 -1.35
C PRO A 238 18.93 -0.47 -0.07
N ALA A 239 18.84 -1.53 0.73
CA ALA A 239 18.13 -1.44 2.01
C ALA A 239 18.64 -2.49 2.98
N PHE A 240 18.55 -2.12 4.25
CA PHE A 240 18.57 -3.05 5.36
C PHE A 240 17.15 -3.20 5.84
N PHE A 241 16.56 -4.38 5.63
CA PHE A 241 15.22 -4.69 6.10
C PHE A 241 15.20 -6.07 6.73
N ARG A 242 15.14 -6.14 8.06
CA ARG A 242 15.04 -7.41 8.80
C ARG A 242 13.61 -7.69 9.29
N GLY A 243 12.63 -7.05 8.66
CA GLY A 243 11.22 -7.11 9.04
C GLY A 243 10.71 -5.80 9.64
N PHE A 244 9.41 -5.73 9.88
CA PHE A 244 8.75 -4.54 10.41
C PHE A 244 8.91 -4.44 11.93
N PHE A 245 9.83 -3.60 12.39
CA PHE A 245 9.95 -3.24 13.81
C PHE A 245 10.23 -1.75 14.01
N ARG A 246 9.99 -1.24 15.23
CA ARG A 246 10.16 0.18 15.54
C ARG A 246 11.62 0.62 15.35
N GLY A 247 11.80 1.75 14.67
CA GLY A 247 13.11 2.34 14.42
C GLY A 247 13.94 1.62 13.35
N GLU A 248 13.33 0.80 12.50
CA GLU A 248 14.06 0.16 11.40
C GLU A 248 14.59 1.18 10.37
N SER A 249 13.81 2.21 10.04
CA SER A 249 14.22 3.23 9.04
C SER A 249 15.53 3.94 9.39
N SER A 250 15.77 4.22 10.68
CA SER A 250 17.03 4.85 11.11
C SER A 250 18.22 3.89 11.10
N LYS A 251 18.00 2.57 11.08
CA LYS A 251 19.08 1.57 10.93
C LYS A 251 19.56 1.44 9.49
N GLN A 252 18.79 1.90 8.51
CA GLN A 252 19.18 1.80 7.10
C GLN A 252 20.50 2.53 6.80
N THR A 253 20.78 3.64 7.49
CA THR A 253 22.07 4.36 7.41
C THR A 253 23.24 3.58 7.98
N LEU A 254 23.01 2.73 8.99
CA LEU A 254 24.05 1.91 9.65
C LEU A 254 24.49 0.72 8.80
N TYR A 255 23.67 0.34 7.82
CA TYR A 255 23.88 -0.84 7.00
C TYR A 255 23.87 -0.47 5.51
N SER A 256 24.57 0.60 5.17
CA SER A 256 24.75 1.08 3.80
C SER A 256 25.44 0.10 2.85
N GLN A 257 25.88 -1.08 3.31
CA GLN A 257 26.42 -2.18 2.50
C GLN A 257 25.39 -3.27 2.17
N GLN A 258 24.09 -3.07 2.41
CA GLN A 258 23.08 -4.10 2.13
C GLN A 258 22.23 -3.78 0.91
N LEU A 259 22.13 -4.78 0.04
CA LEU A 259 21.20 -4.81 -1.08
C LEU A 259 20.07 -5.77 -0.73
N ILE A 260 18.85 -5.27 -0.80
CA ILE A 260 17.65 -6.10 -0.70
C ILE A 260 17.15 -6.44 -2.10
N CYS A 261 16.68 -7.67 -2.23
CA CYS A 261 15.81 -8.09 -3.31
C CYS A 261 14.50 -8.57 -2.71
N ILE A 262 13.42 -8.03 -3.22
CA ILE A 262 12.07 -8.40 -2.82
C ILE A 262 11.43 -9.11 -4.01
N ILE A 263 11.06 -10.36 -3.82
CA ILE A 263 10.45 -11.20 -4.86
C ILE A 263 8.97 -11.35 -4.50
N PHE A 264 8.09 -10.86 -5.37
CA PHE A 264 6.66 -11.06 -5.31
C PHE A 264 6.25 -12.15 -6.28
N TYR A 265 5.48 -13.13 -5.79
CA TYR A 265 4.75 -14.04 -6.65
C TYR A 265 3.40 -13.41 -7.02
N LEU A 266 3.26 -13.05 -8.28
CA LEU A 266 2.04 -12.47 -8.84
C LEU A 266 1.10 -13.60 -9.20
N ASP A 267 0.33 -14.07 -8.23
CA ASP A 267 -0.60 -15.15 -8.50
C ASP A 267 -1.75 -14.66 -9.39
N ARG A 268 -1.86 -15.21 -10.61
CA ARG A 268 -2.98 -14.89 -11.52
C ARG A 268 -4.21 -15.70 -11.14
N VAL A 269 -4.74 -15.48 -9.94
CA VAL A 269 -5.98 -16.14 -9.49
C VAL A 269 -7.22 -15.54 -10.16
N CYS A 270 -7.05 -14.53 -11.04
CA CYS A 270 -8.13 -13.96 -11.87
C CYS A 270 -8.38 -14.72 -13.19
N THR A 271 -8.25 -16.05 -13.21
CA THR A 271 -8.99 -16.88 -14.19
C THR A 271 -10.14 -17.54 -13.47
N ARG A 272 -11.21 -16.77 -13.26
CA ARG A 272 -12.50 -17.33 -12.89
C ARG A 272 -12.99 -18.11 -14.11
N ASP A 273 -12.73 -19.41 -14.14
CA ASP A 273 -13.58 -20.34 -14.89
C ASP A 273 -14.99 -20.15 -14.35
N ARG A 274 -15.76 -19.31 -15.04
CA ARG A 274 -17.20 -19.22 -14.87
C ARG A 274 -17.79 -20.44 -15.57
N GLY A 275 -17.77 -21.57 -14.89
CA GLY A 275 -18.74 -22.64 -15.09
C GLY A 275 -20.11 -22.22 -14.58
#